data_AF-A0A959FCY5-F1
#
_entry.id   AF-A0A959FCY5-F1
#
_cell.length_a   1.000
_cell.length_b   1.000
_cell.length_c   1.000
_cell.angle_alpha   90.00
_cell.angle_beta   90.00
_cell.angle_gamma   90.00
#
_symmetry.space_group_name_H-M   'P 1'
#
loop_
_entity.id
_entity.type
_entity.pdbx_description
1 polymer ?
#
loop_
_entity_poly.entity_id
_entity_poly.type
_entity_poly.pdbx_seq_one_letter_code
_entity_poly.pdbx_strand_id
1 'polypeptide(L)'
;MATTDTVIEHEIQDEQELWSGGQQPFRVSYGKLMMWYFLLSDAFTFAGFLIAYGALRFSSPSWPVPDFVFSTAPFGIEHKPLIFVTIMSFLLIISSVTMVRAVQEGHRENKNGVVFWMLMTILGGLGFLSCQAWEWTNLIGNEHMTVTTDPFGTHTEAGTYLNADGTLSDETFAAGKSYLLHKAAGGGHGAAHAEGPHYETTPGDYEGYVVSDKGFVMRKYQVAEGERDAGVIKAEAFGPVAFGALFFFITGFHGFHVFSGVMFLL
;
A
#
# COMPACT_ATOMS: atom_id res chain seq x y z
N MET A 1 -64.02 24.18 22.23
CA MET A 1 -63.49 23.09 23.06
C MET A 1 -63.56 21.84 22.20
N ALA A 2 -62.55 21.64 21.35
CA ALA A 2 -61.49 20.62 21.50
C ALA A 2 -62.10 19.21 21.49
N THR A 3 -61.85 18.39 20.47
CA THR A 3 -60.57 17.68 20.32
C THR A 3 -60.28 17.32 18.85
N THR A 4 -59.06 17.64 18.43
CA THR A 4 -58.46 17.24 17.16
C THR A 4 -57.85 15.86 17.35
N ASP A 5 -58.39 14.84 16.70
CA ASP A 5 -57.70 13.56 16.55
C ASP A 5 -56.61 13.72 15.48
N THR A 6 -55.42 14.12 15.91
CA THR A 6 -54.20 13.99 15.12
C THR A 6 -53.86 12.50 14.99
N VAL A 7 -54.37 11.88 13.93
CA VAL A 7 -53.79 10.66 13.38
C VAL A 7 -52.41 11.06 12.84
N ILE A 8 -51.35 10.62 13.52
CA ILE A 8 -50.00 10.65 12.96
C ILE A 8 -50.01 9.60 11.86
N GLU A 9 -50.35 10.04 10.67
CA GLU A 9 -50.13 9.31 9.44
C GLU A 9 -48.62 9.16 9.33
N HIS A 10 -48.14 7.92 9.51
CA HIS A 10 -46.77 7.57 9.21
C HIS A 10 -46.66 7.76 7.70
N GLU A 11 -46.15 8.92 7.29
CA GLU A 11 -45.81 9.26 5.92
C GLU A 11 -44.79 8.20 5.47
N ILE A 12 -45.31 7.11 4.92
CA ILE A 12 -44.56 6.22 4.05
C ILE A 12 -44.15 7.16 2.94
N GLN A 13 -42.87 7.56 2.92
CA GLN A 13 -42.30 8.23 1.77
C GLN A 13 -42.66 7.37 0.57
N ASP A 14 -43.58 7.88 -0.23
CA ASP A 14 -43.95 7.33 -1.52
C ASP A 14 -42.64 7.01 -2.25
N GLU A 15 -42.42 5.73 -2.52
CA GLU A 15 -41.58 5.33 -3.62
C GLU A 15 -42.18 5.98 -4.87
N GLN A 16 -41.75 7.20 -5.18
CA GLN A 16 -42.06 7.83 -6.45
C GLN A 16 -41.62 6.85 -7.53
N GLU A 17 -42.61 6.30 -8.24
CA GLU A 17 -42.47 5.45 -9.40
C GLU A 17 -41.54 6.14 -10.42
N LEU A 18 -40.25 5.86 -10.35
CA LEU A 18 -39.25 6.34 -11.32
C LEU A 18 -39.24 5.52 -12.61
N TRP A 19 -40.33 4.85 -12.97
CA TRP A 19 -40.49 4.17 -14.26
C TRP A 19 -41.96 3.96 -14.63
N SER A 20 -42.48 4.72 -15.61
CA SER A 20 -43.86 4.60 -16.16
C SER A 20 -44.02 3.52 -17.26
N GLY A 21 -43.21 2.46 -17.23
CA GLY A 21 -42.98 1.58 -18.38
C GLY A 21 -42.89 0.12 -17.98
N GLY A 22 -44.02 -0.45 -17.56
CA GLY A 22 -44.19 -1.90 -17.39
C GLY A 22 -43.39 -2.53 -16.27
N GLN A 23 -43.59 -3.84 -16.06
CA GLN A 23 -42.86 -4.59 -15.04
C GLN A 23 -41.37 -4.68 -15.40
N GLN A 24 -40.52 -4.25 -14.47
CA GLN A 24 -39.07 -4.30 -14.57
C GLN A 24 -38.61 -5.66 -15.11
N PRO A 25 -37.80 -5.74 -16.19
CA PRO A 25 -37.47 -6.99 -16.87
C PRO A 25 -36.70 -8.02 -16.00
N PHE A 26 -36.34 -7.69 -14.77
CA PHE A 26 -35.67 -8.61 -13.82
C PHE A 26 -36.16 -8.55 -12.36
N ARG A 27 -37.21 -7.78 -12.01
CA ARG A 27 -37.68 -7.61 -10.61
C ARG A 27 -36.56 -7.31 -9.58
N VAL A 28 -35.47 -6.66 -10.00
CA VAL A 28 -34.36 -6.29 -9.11
C VAL A 28 -34.58 -4.87 -8.60
N SER A 29 -34.57 -4.68 -7.27
CA SER A 29 -34.64 -3.35 -6.65
C SER A 29 -33.52 -2.45 -7.16
N TYR A 30 -33.83 -1.16 -7.37
CA TYR A 30 -32.88 -0.14 -7.80
C TYR A 30 -31.60 -0.11 -6.94
N GLY A 31 -31.73 -0.24 -5.62
CA GLY A 31 -30.59 -0.27 -4.70
C GLY A 31 -29.66 -1.47 -4.91
N LYS A 32 -30.22 -2.65 -5.21
CA LYS A 32 -29.41 -3.82 -5.56
C LYS A 32 -28.66 -3.58 -6.87
N LEU A 33 -29.36 -3.09 -7.89
CA LEU A 33 -28.77 -2.82 -9.21
C LEU A 33 -27.64 -1.78 -9.14
N MET A 34 -27.82 -0.70 -8.38
CA MET A 34 -26.76 0.30 -8.17
C MET A 34 -25.55 -0.26 -7.42
N MET A 35 -25.76 -1.15 -6.45
CA MET A 35 -24.65 -1.87 -5.80
C MET A 35 -23.85 -2.71 -6.80
N TRP A 36 -24.51 -3.42 -7.72
CA TRP A 36 -23.82 -4.18 -8.77
C TRP A 36 -22.99 -3.29 -9.70
N TYR A 37 -23.52 -2.14 -10.12
CA TYR A 37 -22.76 -1.17 -10.91
C TYR A 37 -21.55 -0.62 -10.16
N PHE A 38 -21.73 -0.28 -8.88
CA PHE A 38 -20.66 0.19 -8.01
C PHE A 38 -19.53 -0.85 -7.89
N LEU A 39 -19.87 -2.09 -7.54
CA LEU A 39 -18.90 -3.19 -7.43
C LEU A 39 -18.18 -3.49 -8.75
N LEU A 40 -18.90 -3.43 -9.87
CA LEU A 40 -18.31 -3.62 -11.20
C LEU A 40 -17.34 -2.48 -11.55
N SER A 41 -17.68 -1.24 -11.20
CA SER A 41 -16.80 -0.08 -11.42
C SER A 41 -15.50 -0.18 -10.60
N ASP A 42 -15.60 -0.70 -9.38
CA ASP A 42 -14.45 -0.99 -8.51
C ASP A 42 -13.54 -2.04 -9.16
N ALA A 43 -14.13 -3.16 -9.61
CA ALA A 43 -13.39 -4.24 -10.26
C ALA A 43 -12.65 -3.77 -11.52
N PHE A 44 -13.28 -2.95 -12.37
CA PHE A 44 -12.63 -2.41 -13.56
C PHE A 44 -11.52 -1.42 -13.23
N THR A 45 -11.69 -0.60 -12.19
CA THR A 45 -10.67 0.36 -11.78
C THR A 45 -9.42 -0.37 -11.26
N PHE A 46 -9.61 -1.40 -10.42
CA PHE A 46 -8.50 -2.25 -9.98
C PHE A 46 -7.84 -3.01 -11.12
N ALA A 47 -8.62 -3.55 -12.07
CA ALA A 47 -8.06 -4.22 -13.23
C ALA A 47 -7.17 -3.27 -14.05
N GLY A 48 -7.60 -2.01 -14.24
CA GLY A 48 -6.80 -0.98 -14.90
C GLY A 48 -5.47 -0.74 -14.20
N PHE A 49 -5.47 -0.60 -12.87
CA PHE A 49 -4.23 -0.41 -12.11
C PHE A 49 -3.31 -1.63 -12.12
N LEU A 50 -3.86 -2.85 -12.04
CA LEU A 50 -3.06 -4.08 -12.10
C LEU A 50 -2.44 -4.29 -13.49
N ILE A 51 -3.14 -3.93 -14.57
CA ILE A 51 -2.58 -3.93 -15.92
C ILE A 51 -1.46 -2.90 -16.03
N ALA A 52 -1.67 -1.68 -15.52
CA ALA A 52 -0.63 -0.65 -15.50
C ALA A 52 0.60 -1.09 -14.70
N TYR A 53 0.40 -1.69 -13.52
CA TYR A 53 1.47 -2.28 -12.72
C TYR A 53 2.21 -3.38 -13.48
N GLY A 54 1.50 -4.33 -14.08
CA GLY A 54 2.11 -5.40 -14.87
C GLY A 54 2.94 -4.85 -16.04
N ALA A 55 2.39 -3.91 -16.81
CA ALA A 55 3.09 -3.29 -17.93
C ALA A 55 4.38 -2.57 -17.50
N LEU A 56 4.31 -1.77 -16.43
CA LEU A 56 5.47 -1.04 -15.90
C LEU A 56 6.51 -1.97 -15.25
N ARG A 57 6.05 -3.05 -14.60
CA ARG A 57 6.93 -4.08 -14.03
C ARG A 57 7.72 -4.82 -15.10
N PHE A 58 7.10 -5.14 -16.23
CA PHE A 58 7.76 -5.83 -17.35
C PHE A 58 8.65 -4.91 -18.19
N SER A 59 8.36 -3.61 -18.24
CA SER A 59 9.17 -2.64 -18.99
C SER A 59 10.37 -2.09 -18.21
N SER A 60 10.41 -2.26 -16.88
CA SER A 60 11.50 -1.79 -16.04
C SER A 60 12.59 -2.86 -15.84
N PRO A 61 13.87 -2.55 -16.09
CA PRO A 61 14.98 -3.50 -15.91
C PRO A 61 15.25 -3.82 -14.43
N SER A 62 14.91 -2.92 -13.52
CA SER A 62 14.97 -3.11 -12.08
C SER A 62 13.59 -2.83 -11.46
N TRP A 63 13.22 -3.59 -10.44
CA TRP A 63 11.99 -3.36 -9.69
C TRP A 63 12.17 -3.85 -8.25
N PRO A 64 11.77 -3.07 -7.23
CA PRO A 64 11.93 -3.45 -5.83
C PRO A 64 11.25 -4.78 -5.51
N VAL A 65 11.96 -5.64 -4.76
CA VAL A 65 11.41 -6.93 -4.32
C VAL A 65 10.49 -6.68 -3.11
N PRO A 66 9.20 -7.08 -3.15
CA PRO A 66 8.25 -6.83 -2.06
C PRO A 66 8.72 -7.38 -0.70
N ASP A 67 9.37 -8.54 -0.68
CA ASP A 67 9.90 -9.16 0.55
C ASP A 67 10.89 -8.25 1.28
N PHE A 68 11.63 -7.42 0.54
CA PHE A 68 12.59 -6.47 1.10
C PHE A 68 11.88 -5.20 1.59
N VAL A 69 11.00 -4.63 0.75
CA VAL A 69 10.25 -3.40 1.05
C VAL A 69 9.33 -3.58 2.27
N PHE A 70 8.62 -4.72 2.34
CA PHE A 70 7.66 -5.01 3.40
C PHE A 70 8.22 -6.01 4.42
N SER A 71 9.43 -5.75 4.90
CA SER A 71 10.10 -6.59 5.92
C SER A 71 9.97 -6.05 7.35
N THR A 72 9.42 -4.85 7.50
CA THR A 72 9.25 -4.13 8.77
C THR A 72 7.85 -4.34 9.32
N ALA A 73 7.74 -4.65 10.61
CA ALA A 73 6.48 -4.77 11.33
C ALA A 73 6.51 -3.89 12.60
N PRO A 74 5.34 -3.45 13.10
CA PRO A 74 5.27 -2.66 14.32
C PRO A 74 5.86 -3.45 15.51
N PHE A 75 6.32 -2.72 16.53
CA PHE A 75 6.98 -3.27 17.73
C PHE A 75 8.42 -3.80 17.53
N GLY A 76 9.13 -3.32 16.51
CA GLY A 76 10.56 -3.64 16.32
C GLY A 76 10.81 -5.06 15.82
N ILE A 77 9.81 -5.66 15.16
CA ILE A 77 10.00 -6.92 14.44
C ILE A 77 10.57 -6.56 13.07
N GLU A 78 11.87 -6.74 12.93
CA GLU A 78 12.63 -6.45 11.71
C GLU A 78 13.04 -7.74 10.99
N HIS A 79 13.29 -7.66 9.68
CA HIS A 79 13.76 -8.76 8.82
C HIS A 79 12.82 -9.96 8.70
N LYS A 80 11.51 -9.77 8.91
CA LYS A 80 10.52 -10.82 8.71
C LYS A 80 9.67 -10.51 7.47
N PRO A 81 10.10 -10.98 6.28
CA PRO A 81 9.45 -10.61 5.03
C PRO A 81 7.97 -10.99 5.07
N LEU A 82 7.10 -10.06 4.67
CA LEU A 82 5.67 -10.25 4.44
C LEU A 82 4.81 -10.65 5.64
N ILE A 83 5.35 -10.75 6.86
CA ILE A 83 4.56 -11.16 8.03
C ILE A 83 3.47 -10.14 8.34
N PHE A 84 3.79 -8.85 8.29
CA PHE A 84 2.82 -7.80 8.59
C PHE A 84 1.65 -7.81 7.61
N VAL A 85 1.96 -7.87 6.32
CA VAL A 85 0.96 -7.99 5.23
C VAL A 85 0.10 -9.24 5.39
N THR A 86 0.69 -10.35 5.82
CA THR A 86 -0.04 -11.60 6.08
C THR A 86 -1.02 -11.44 7.25
N ILE A 87 -0.62 -10.75 8.33
CA ILE A 87 -1.51 -10.44 9.46
C ILE A 87 -2.68 -9.56 9.02
N MET A 88 -2.44 -8.55 8.18
CA MET A 88 -3.48 -7.67 7.63
C MET A 88 -4.49 -8.47 6.81
N SER A 89 -4.00 -9.40 5.99
CA SER A 89 -4.84 -10.29 5.18
C SER A 89 -5.69 -11.22 6.06
N PHE A 90 -5.07 -11.82 7.08
CA PHE A 90 -5.77 -12.67 8.04
C PHE A 90 -6.87 -11.90 8.79
N LEU A 91 -6.58 -10.67 9.20
CA LEU A 91 -7.53 -9.80 9.88
C LEU A 91 -8.73 -9.43 8.98
N LEU A 92 -8.52 -9.19 7.69
CA LEU A 92 -9.63 -8.98 6.73
C LEU A 92 -10.44 -10.25 6.48
N ILE A 93 -9.81 -11.42 6.44
CA ILE A 93 -10.52 -12.71 6.30
C ILE A 93 -11.43 -12.94 7.51
N ILE A 94 -10.94 -12.71 8.72
CA ILE A 94 -11.76 -12.82 9.94
C ILE A 94 -12.90 -11.79 9.91
N SER A 95 -12.63 -10.55 9.51
CA SER A 95 -13.65 -9.50 9.38
C SER A 95 -14.76 -9.88 8.36
N SER A 96 -14.39 -10.55 7.27
CA SER A 96 -15.37 -11.09 6.32
C SER A 96 -16.26 -12.16 6.96
N VAL A 97 -15.69 -13.06 7.76
CA VAL A 97 -16.47 -14.08 8.50
C VAL A 97 -17.43 -13.42 9.49
N THR A 98 -17.03 -12.37 10.19
CA THR A 98 -17.93 -11.66 11.12
C THR A 98 -19.07 -10.96 10.39
N MET A 99 -18.85 -10.43 9.18
CA MET A 99 -19.91 -9.86 8.35
C MET A 99 -20.95 -10.92 7.95
N VAL A 100 -20.49 -12.10 7.51
CA VAL A 100 -21.40 -13.21 7.17
C VAL A 100 -22.26 -13.62 8.37
N ARG A 101 -21.68 -13.66 9.57
CA ARG A 101 -22.42 -13.94 10.81
C ARG A 101 -23.45 -12.87 11.13
N ALA A 102 -23.14 -11.59 10.91
CA ALA A 102 -24.09 -10.50 11.08
C ALA A 102 -25.31 -10.66 10.16
N VAL A 103 -25.09 -11.00 8.89
CA VAL A 103 -26.18 -11.25 7.93
C VAL A 103 -27.05 -12.45 8.34
N GLN A 104 -26.43 -13.53 8.84
CA GLN A 104 -27.16 -14.71 9.32
C GLN A 104 -28.05 -14.41 10.54
N GLU A 105 -27.55 -13.63 11.50
CA GLU A 105 -28.38 -13.18 12.63
C GLU A 105 -29.51 -12.24 12.18
N GLY A 106 -29.29 -11.48 11.09
CA GLY A 106 -30.32 -10.66 10.46
C GLY A 106 -31.47 -11.49 9.89
N HIS A 107 -31.16 -12.60 9.19
CA HIS A 107 -32.19 -13.53 8.71
C HIS A 107 -32.94 -14.25 9.84
N ARG A 108 -32.35 -14.32 11.03
CA ARG A 108 -32.98 -14.86 12.25
C ARG A 108 -33.74 -13.80 13.05
N GLU A 109 -33.84 -12.57 12.53
CA GLU A 109 -34.43 -11.41 13.21
C GLU A 109 -33.78 -11.09 14.57
N ASN A 110 -32.56 -11.59 14.82
CA ASN A 110 -31.84 -11.39 16.07
C ASN A 110 -31.04 -10.08 16.02
N LYS A 111 -31.70 -8.97 16.37
CA LYS A 111 -31.10 -7.62 16.36
C LYS A 111 -29.82 -7.52 17.19
N ASN A 112 -29.79 -8.13 18.37
CA ASN A 112 -28.61 -8.08 19.26
C ASN A 112 -27.42 -8.81 18.63
N GLY A 113 -27.68 -9.94 17.98
CA GLY A 113 -26.67 -10.68 17.22
C GLY A 113 -26.12 -9.85 16.05
N VAL A 114 -26.99 -9.22 15.26
CA VAL A 114 -26.59 -8.33 14.15
C VAL A 114 -25.66 -7.22 14.64
N VAL A 115 -26.06 -6.49 15.69
CA VAL A 115 -25.28 -5.38 16.24
C VAL A 115 -23.90 -5.85 16.71
N PHE A 116 -23.85 -6.95 17.45
CA PHE A 116 -22.58 -7.51 17.94
C PHE A 116 -21.62 -7.88 16.79
N TRP A 117 -22.10 -8.62 15.78
CA TRP A 117 -21.25 -9.06 14.68
C TRP A 117 -20.87 -7.93 13.71
N MET A 118 -21.75 -6.94 13.51
CA MET A 118 -21.39 -5.74 12.77
C MET A 118 -20.31 -4.94 13.49
N LEU A 119 -20.40 -4.79 14.81
CA LEU A 119 -19.36 -4.11 15.60
C LEU A 119 -18.00 -4.82 15.46
N MET A 120 -17.98 -6.16 15.53
CA MET A 120 -16.75 -6.93 15.30
C MET A 120 -16.16 -6.71 13.90
N THR A 121 -17.02 -6.62 12.88
CA THR A 121 -16.61 -6.33 11.49
C THR A 121 -15.99 -4.93 11.38
N ILE A 122 -16.61 -3.93 12.00
CA ILE A 122 -16.11 -2.56 12.03
C ILE A 122 -14.76 -2.50 12.75
N LEU A 123 -14.62 -3.16 13.91
CA LEU A 123 -13.34 -3.24 14.63
C LEU A 123 -12.25 -3.90 13.78
N GLY A 124 -12.57 -4.96 13.05
CA GLY A 124 -11.67 -5.56 12.07
C GLY A 124 -11.26 -4.56 10.99
N GLY A 125 -12.22 -3.87 10.37
CA GLY A 125 -11.93 -2.83 9.37
C GLY A 125 -11.04 -1.71 9.90
N LEU A 126 -11.32 -1.18 11.11
CA LEU A 126 -10.51 -0.15 11.77
C LEU A 126 -9.09 -0.65 12.10
N GLY A 127 -8.96 -1.90 12.52
CA GLY A 127 -7.66 -2.55 12.72
C GLY A 127 -6.83 -2.59 11.43
N PHE A 128 -7.45 -2.96 10.31
CA PHE A 128 -6.81 -2.96 8.99
C PHE A 128 -6.37 -1.55 8.57
N LEU A 129 -7.27 -0.57 8.68
CA LEU A 129 -6.99 0.84 8.37
C LEU A 129 -5.82 1.39 9.21
N SER A 130 -5.76 1.03 10.49
CA SER A 130 -4.67 1.43 11.39
C SER A 130 -3.33 0.82 10.95
N CYS A 131 -3.33 -0.45 10.53
CA CYS A 131 -2.14 -1.10 9.99
C CYS A 131 -1.65 -0.42 8.70
N GLN A 132 -2.57 -0.10 7.79
CA GLN A 132 -2.24 0.62 6.56
C GLN A 132 -1.69 2.02 6.83
N ALA A 133 -2.32 2.77 7.75
CA ALA A 133 -1.86 4.10 8.13
C ALA A 133 -0.44 4.05 8.72
N TRP A 134 -0.14 3.03 9.53
CA TRP A 134 1.21 2.82 10.05
C TRP A 134 2.21 2.47 8.95
N GLU A 135 1.87 1.54 8.05
CA GLU A 135 2.74 1.14 6.93
C GLU A 135 3.08 2.34 6.04
N TRP A 136 2.08 3.15 5.68
CA TRP A 136 2.27 4.39 4.94
C TRP A 136 3.19 5.37 5.68
N THR A 137 2.98 5.54 6.99
CA THR A 137 3.80 6.46 7.78
C THR A 137 5.24 5.98 7.89
N ASN A 138 5.47 4.67 8.02
CA ASN A 138 6.81 4.09 8.02
C ASN A 138 7.50 4.28 6.66
N LEU A 139 6.81 3.93 5.56
CA LEU A 139 7.34 4.06 4.20
C LEU A 139 7.69 5.51 3.83
N ILE A 140 6.82 6.46 4.18
CA ILE A 140 7.00 7.88 3.86
C ILE A 140 7.99 8.55 4.84
N GLY A 141 7.82 8.28 6.12
CA GLY A 141 8.56 8.97 7.19
C GLY A 141 9.97 8.43 7.38
N ASN A 142 10.11 7.10 7.50
CA ASN A 142 11.38 6.45 7.84
C ASN A 142 12.13 6.03 6.58
N GLU A 143 11.43 5.47 5.59
CA GLU A 143 12.07 4.95 4.38
C GLU A 143 12.09 5.97 3.24
N HIS A 144 11.40 7.11 3.39
CA HIS A 144 11.36 8.22 2.43
C HIS A 144 10.84 7.87 1.03
N MET A 145 10.07 6.79 0.92
CA MET A 145 9.34 6.45 -0.30
C MET A 145 8.13 7.37 -0.46
N THR A 146 8.01 7.99 -1.63
CA THR A 146 6.92 8.91 -1.97
C THR A 146 6.42 8.64 -3.38
N VAL A 147 5.38 9.36 -3.81
CA VAL A 147 4.84 9.24 -5.17
C VAL A 147 5.87 9.64 -6.24
N THR A 148 6.89 10.42 -5.90
CA THR A 148 7.88 10.96 -6.87
C THR A 148 9.32 10.50 -6.61
N THR A 149 9.56 9.78 -5.53
CA THR A 149 10.89 9.33 -5.13
C THR A 149 10.79 7.92 -4.56
N ASP A 150 11.54 7.00 -5.15
CA ASP A 150 11.64 5.62 -4.71
C ASP A 150 13.09 5.30 -4.30
N PRO A 151 13.38 5.21 -2.99
CA PRO A 151 14.72 4.89 -2.49
C PRO A 151 15.03 3.39 -2.54
N PHE A 152 14.07 2.54 -2.91
CA PHE A 152 14.28 1.11 -3.07
C PHE A 152 14.87 0.81 -4.44
N GLY A 153 16.11 0.37 -4.47
CA GLY A 153 16.77 -0.04 -5.70
C GLY A 153 16.88 -1.56 -5.83
N THR A 154 17.26 -2.04 -7.00
CA THR A 154 17.65 -3.44 -7.20
C THR A 154 18.80 -3.52 -8.17
N HIS A 155 19.83 -4.28 -7.79
CA HIS A 155 21.02 -4.49 -8.59
C HIS A 155 20.67 -5.29 -9.85
N THR A 156 21.02 -4.77 -11.02
CA THR A 156 20.83 -5.48 -12.29
C THR A 156 21.99 -6.42 -12.61
N GLU A 157 23.11 -6.26 -11.90
CA GLU A 157 24.37 -6.96 -12.11
C GLU A 157 24.95 -7.39 -10.76
N ALA A 158 25.87 -8.36 -10.76
CA ALA A 158 26.60 -8.75 -9.56
C ALA A 158 27.81 -7.81 -9.36
N GLY A 159 28.17 -7.55 -8.11
CA GLY A 159 29.25 -6.63 -7.81
C GLY A 159 29.74 -6.65 -6.37
N THR A 160 30.78 -5.87 -6.14
CA THR A 160 31.42 -5.68 -4.83
C THR A 160 31.36 -4.20 -4.47
N TYR A 161 30.87 -3.87 -3.29
CA TYR A 161 30.81 -2.48 -2.85
C TYR A 161 32.19 -1.89 -2.63
N LEU A 162 32.30 -0.56 -2.72
CA LEU A 162 33.50 0.18 -2.34
C LEU A 162 33.37 0.67 -0.89
N ASN A 163 34.50 0.69 -0.19
CA ASN A 163 34.67 1.38 1.09
C ASN A 163 34.71 2.89 0.88
N ALA A 164 34.58 3.66 1.96
CA ALA A 164 34.61 5.14 1.90
C ALA A 164 35.91 5.71 1.30
N ASP A 165 37.01 4.97 1.38
CA ASP A 165 38.33 5.31 0.82
C ASP A 165 38.51 4.93 -0.66
N GLY A 166 37.48 4.33 -1.29
CA GLY A 166 37.51 3.89 -2.68
C GLY A 166 38.08 2.48 -2.90
N THR A 167 38.52 1.78 -1.85
CA THR A 167 38.97 0.39 -1.95
C THR A 167 37.79 -0.59 -2.06
N LEU A 168 38.01 -1.77 -2.61
CA LEU A 168 36.99 -2.82 -2.62
C LEU A 168 36.71 -3.30 -1.20
N SER A 169 35.44 -3.35 -0.83
CA SER A 169 34.97 -3.94 0.43
C SER A 169 34.84 -5.47 0.31
N ASP A 170 34.66 -6.14 1.45
CA ASP A 170 34.35 -7.57 1.48
C ASP A 170 32.86 -7.86 1.15
N GLU A 171 32.03 -6.82 0.99
CA GLU A 171 30.60 -6.94 0.72
C GLU A 171 30.33 -7.14 -0.77
N THR A 172 29.90 -8.36 -1.12
CA THR A 172 29.51 -8.74 -2.48
C THR A 172 28.01 -8.99 -2.57
N PHE A 173 27.43 -8.77 -3.74
CA PHE A 173 26.02 -9.02 -4.00
C PHE A 173 25.81 -9.64 -5.39
N ALA A 174 24.71 -10.38 -5.51
CA ALA A 174 24.26 -10.97 -6.77
C ALA A 174 23.27 -10.03 -7.49
N ALA A 175 23.17 -10.19 -8.80
CA ALA A 175 22.11 -9.56 -9.58
C ALA A 175 20.72 -9.94 -9.02
N GLY A 176 19.81 -8.97 -8.99
CA GLY A 176 18.46 -9.09 -8.43
C GLY A 176 18.36 -8.81 -6.93
N LYS A 177 19.47 -8.54 -6.23
CA LYS A 177 19.42 -8.11 -4.82
C LYS A 177 18.93 -6.67 -4.70
N SER A 178 17.91 -6.46 -3.87
CA SER A 178 17.39 -5.13 -3.54
C SER A 178 18.26 -4.45 -2.48
N TYR A 179 18.29 -3.12 -2.53
CA TYR A 179 18.95 -2.25 -1.56
C TYR A 179 18.06 -1.05 -1.25
N LEU A 180 18.34 -0.38 -0.13
CA LEU A 180 17.65 0.84 0.30
C LEU A 180 18.67 1.98 0.34
N LEU A 181 18.35 3.10 -0.31
CA LEU A 181 19.15 4.31 -0.23
C LEU A 181 18.91 5.00 1.12
N HIS A 182 19.99 5.30 1.84
CA HIS A 182 19.94 5.96 3.14
C HIS A 182 20.13 7.47 3.01
N LYS A 183 19.46 8.26 3.85
CA LYS A 183 19.66 9.71 3.89
C LYS A 183 20.89 10.06 4.75
N ALA A 184 21.78 10.90 4.25
CA ALA A 184 23.05 11.23 4.89
C ALA A 184 22.92 11.95 6.24
N ALA A 185 21.81 12.68 6.46
CA ALA A 185 21.58 13.44 7.68
C ALA A 185 20.39 12.89 8.48
N GLY A 186 20.64 12.30 9.65
CA GLY A 186 19.78 12.32 10.85
C GLY A 186 18.28 11.99 10.72
N GLY A 187 17.84 11.36 9.63
CA GLY A 187 16.49 10.86 9.45
C GLY A 187 16.45 9.45 10.03
N GLY A 188 15.97 9.34 11.26
CA GLY A 188 16.08 8.14 12.08
C GLY A 188 15.60 6.87 11.38
N HIS A 189 16.54 6.00 11.02
CA HIS A 189 16.30 4.59 11.23
C HIS A 189 16.25 4.36 12.75
N GLY A 190 15.31 3.53 13.20
CA GLY A 190 15.31 3.04 14.58
C GLY A 190 16.69 2.51 14.96
N ALA A 191 16.92 2.39 16.27
CA ALA A 191 18.21 2.13 16.91
C ALA A 191 19.00 0.85 16.45
N ALA A 192 18.56 0.15 15.41
CA ALA A 192 19.13 -1.11 14.92
C ALA A 192 20.20 -0.95 13.80
N HIS A 193 20.37 0.23 13.18
CA HIS A 193 21.37 0.44 12.11
C HIS A 193 22.31 1.63 12.35
N ALA A 194 22.46 2.06 13.60
CA ALA A 194 23.31 3.20 13.98
C ALA A 194 24.83 2.94 13.88
N GLU A 195 25.26 1.72 13.51
CA GLU A 195 26.67 1.38 13.28
C GLU A 195 27.02 1.36 11.78
N GLY A 196 26.56 2.37 11.04
CA GLY A 196 26.98 2.62 9.67
C GLY A 196 28.20 3.55 9.59
N PRO A 197 28.95 3.53 8.47
CA PRO A 197 29.99 4.53 8.22
C PRO A 197 29.40 5.94 8.32
N HIS A 198 30.14 6.88 8.94
CA HIS A 198 29.76 8.29 8.88
C HIS A 198 29.94 8.81 7.46
N TYR A 199 28.83 9.04 6.76
CA TYR A 199 28.82 9.65 5.44
C TYR A 199 28.79 11.18 5.55
N GLU A 200 29.43 11.84 4.60
CA GLU A 200 29.29 13.28 4.42
C GLU A 200 27.84 13.64 4.09
N THR A 201 27.38 14.78 4.61
CA THR A 201 25.98 15.23 4.46
C THR A 201 25.78 16.16 3.25
N THR A 202 26.87 16.66 2.70
CA THR A 202 26.86 17.55 1.54
C THR A 202 26.71 16.77 0.23
N PRO A 203 25.79 17.17 -0.66
CA PRO A 203 25.73 16.63 -2.01
C PRO A 203 27.10 16.70 -2.70
N GLY A 204 27.52 15.60 -3.32
CA GLY A 204 28.86 15.49 -3.87
C GLY A 204 29.23 14.07 -4.27
N ASP A 205 30.30 13.97 -5.05
CA ASP A 205 30.91 12.72 -5.47
C ASP A 205 32.13 12.42 -4.59
N TYR A 206 32.10 11.29 -3.88
CA TYR A 206 33.16 10.82 -2.98
C TYR A 206 33.72 9.49 -3.49
N GLU A 207 34.90 9.08 -3.04
CA GLU A 207 35.59 7.89 -3.55
C GLU A 207 34.73 6.61 -3.49
N GLY A 208 34.05 6.36 -2.37
CA GLY A 208 33.22 5.17 -2.14
C GLY A 208 31.71 5.33 -2.34
N TYR A 209 31.20 6.56 -2.48
CA TYR A 209 29.76 6.84 -2.51
C TYR A 209 29.45 8.20 -3.13
N VAL A 210 28.20 8.41 -3.52
CA VAL A 210 27.69 9.68 -4.04
C VAL A 210 26.54 10.14 -3.15
N VAL A 211 26.53 11.41 -2.75
CA VAL A 211 25.39 12.01 -2.06
C VAL A 211 24.58 12.80 -3.07
N SER A 212 23.35 12.36 -3.32
CA SER A 212 22.42 13.04 -4.23
C SER A 212 22.00 14.41 -3.69
N ASP A 213 21.47 15.27 -4.57
CA ASP A 213 20.91 16.58 -4.19
C ASP A 213 19.77 16.47 -3.17
N LYS A 214 19.09 15.32 -3.12
CA LYS A 214 18.03 15.00 -2.14
C LYS A 214 18.59 14.51 -0.79
N GLY A 215 19.91 14.42 -0.66
CA GLY A 215 20.62 13.99 0.54
C GLY A 215 20.67 12.48 0.73
N PHE A 216 20.41 11.67 -0.31
CA PHE A 216 20.57 10.20 -0.25
C PHE A 216 21.99 9.79 -0.60
N VAL A 217 22.55 8.90 0.20
CA VAL A 217 23.81 8.21 -0.01
C VAL A 217 23.58 7.04 -0.96
N MET A 218 24.33 7.04 -2.06
CA MET A 218 24.34 6.00 -3.09
C MET A 218 25.72 5.37 -3.07
N ARG A 219 25.83 4.12 -2.62
CA ARG A 219 27.14 3.45 -2.53
C ARG A 219 27.66 3.12 -3.92
N LYS A 220 28.97 3.27 -4.11
CA LYS A 220 29.64 2.80 -5.32
C LYS A 220 29.96 1.32 -5.20
N TYR A 221 29.89 0.62 -6.33
CA TYR A 221 30.23 -0.78 -6.44
C TYR A 221 30.96 -1.04 -7.75
N GLN A 222 31.85 -2.02 -7.74
CA GLN A 222 32.49 -2.53 -8.94
C GLN A 222 31.71 -3.74 -9.46
N VAL A 223 31.38 -3.73 -10.75
CA VAL A 223 30.70 -4.86 -11.40
C VAL A 223 31.64 -6.05 -11.49
N ALA A 224 31.21 -7.19 -10.94
CA ALA A 224 32.02 -8.42 -10.86
C ALA A 224 32.08 -9.17 -12.20
N GLU A 225 30.95 -9.25 -12.91
CA GLU A 225 30.81 -10.05 -14.14
C GLU A 225 29.90 -9.34 -15.16
N GLY A 226 30.29 -9.38 -16.44
CA GLY A 226 29.52 -8.81 -17.56
C GLY A 226 30.37 -8.62 -18.82
N GLU A 227 29.78 -8.81 -20.00
CA GLU A 227 30.52 -8.72 -21.28
C GLU A 227 31.02 -7.31 -21.61
N ARG A 228 30.40 -6.27 -21.06
CA ARG A 228 30.70 -4.86 -21.37
C ARG A 228 31.17 -4.04 -20.17
N ASP A 229 30.67 -4.38 -18.98
CA ASP A 229 30.78 -3.51 -17.79
C ASP A 229 31.60 -4.14 -16.66
N ALA A 230 32.19 -5.32 -16.86
CA ALA A 230 33.05 -5.94 -15.83
C ALA A 230 34.21 -5.01 -15.43
N GLY A 231 34.38 -4.80 -14.13
CA GLY A 231 35.38 -3.90 -13.56
C GLY A 231 34.99 -2.42 -13.55
N VAL A 232 33.88 -2.03 -14.17
CA VAL A 232 33.37 -0.65 -14.13
C VAL A 232 32.79 -0.35 -12.75
N ILE A 233 33.11 0.84 -12.23
CA ILE A 233 32.52 1.35 -10.99
C ILE A 233 31.20 2.04 -11.35
N LYS A 234 30.12 1.59 -10.73
CA LYS A 234 28.78 2.18 -10.81
C LYS A 234 28.36 2.64 -9.41
N ALA A 235 27.37 3.51 -9.34
CA ALA A 235 26.72 3.89 -8.09
C ALA A 235 25.33 3.29 -8.02
N GLU A 236 24.85 3.03 -6.80
CA GLU A 236 23.43 2.79 -6.55
C GLU A 236 22.57 3.94 -7.11
N ALA A 237 21.34 3.63 -7.47
CA ALA A 237 20.41 4.58 -8.07
C ALA A 237 19.04 4.43 -7.44
N PHE A 238 18.22 5.48 -7.57
CA PHE A 238 16.82 5.41 -7.17
C PHE A 238 16.08 4.34 -7.96
N GLY A 239 15.11 3.72 -7.30
CA GLY A 239 14.18 2.80 -7.92
C GLY A 239 13.25 3.48 -8.93
N PRO A 240 12.48 2.68 -9.68
CA PRO A 240 11.45 3.20 -10.55
C PRO A 240 10.39 3.94 -9.73
N VAL A 241 10.24 5.24 -9.96
CA VAL A 241 9.20 6.08 -9.31
C VAL A 241 7.79 5.48 -9.42
N ALA A 242 7.54 4.73 -10.49
CA ALA A 242 6.30 3.98 -10.70
C ALA A 242 5.96 3.00 -9.57
N PHE A 243 6.94 2.41 -8.89
CA PHE A 243 6.69 1.47 -7.79
C PHE A 243 5.94 2.12 -6.63
N GLY A 244 6.53 3.16 -6.04
CA GLY A 244 5.91 3.93 -4.96
C GLY A 244 4.60 4.60 -5.41
N ALA A 245 4.59 5.18 -6.61
CA ALA A 245 3.41 5.82 -7.16
C ALA A 245 2.21 4.85 -7.27
N LEU A 246 2.41 3.66 -7.84
CA LEU A 246 1.35 2.66 -7.97
C LEU A 246 0.89 2.14 -6.62
N PHE A 247 1.82 1.88 -5.68
CA PHE A 247 1.47 1.43 -4.33
C PHE A 247 0.51 2.40 -3.63
N PHE A 248 0.91 3.68 -3.52
CA PHE A 248 0.11 4.70 -2.85
C PHE A 248 -1.18 5.04 -3.62
N PHE A 249 -1.13 5.01 -4.95
CA PHE A 249 -2.31 5.30 -5.77
C PHE A 249 -3.35 4.20 -5.68
N ILE A 250 -2.97 2.92 -5.81
CA ILE A 250 -3.91 1.79 -5.72
C ILE A 250 -4.58 1.75 -4.34
N THR A 251 -3.78 1.81 -3.28
CA THR A 251 -4.29 1.70 -1.91
C THR A 251 -5.06 2.96 -1.47
N GLY A 252 -4.56 4.15 -1.84
CA GLY A 252 -5.20 5.43 -1.52
C GLY A 252 -6.48 5.69 -2.32
N PHE A 253 -6.47 5.41 -3.64
CA PHE A 253 -7.67 5.53 -4.48
C PHE A 253 -8.77 4.61 -3.99
N HIS A 254 -8.46 3.36 -3.65
CA HIS A 254 -9.48 2.44 -3.14
C HIS A 254 -10.12 2.96 -1.85
N GLY A 255 -9.30 3.42 -0.89
CA GLY A 255 -9.79 4.02 0.34
C GLY A 255 -10.70 5.22 0.08
N PHE A 256 -10.30 6.12 -0.82
CA PHE A 256 -11.11 7.26 -1.25
C PHE A 256 -12.42 6.84 -1.94
N HIS A 257 -12.36 5.88 -2.86
CA HIS A 257 -13.51 5.38 -3.61
C HIS A 257 -14.57 4.81 -2.67
N VAL A 258 -14.16 3.90 -1.77
CA VAL A 258 -15.06 3.29 -0.77
C VAL A 258 -15.62 4.36 0.16
N PHE A 259 -14.79 5.27 0.67
CA PHE A 259 -15.24 6.36 1.52
C PHE A 259 -16.28 7.26 0.83
N SER A 260 -16.04 7.63 -0.43
CA SER A 260 -16.98 8.42 -1.21
C SER A 260 -18.31 7.67 -1.42
N GLY A 261 -18.26 6.36 -1.67
CA GLY A 261 -19.44 5.51 -1.79
C GLY A 261 -20.27 5.51 -0.51
N VAL A 262 -19.64 5.41 0.67
CA VAL A 262 -20.34 5.51 1.96
C VAL A 262 -20.99 6.88 2.14
N MET A 263 -20.27 7.96 1.82
CA MET A 263 -20.79 9.33 1.96
C MET A 263 -21.99 9.61 1.04
N PHE A 264 -22.06 8.97 -0.13
CA PHE A 264 -23.23 9.09 -1.01
C PHE A 264 -24.42 8.20 -0.60
N LEU A 265 -24.18 7.18 0.24
CA LEU A 265 -25.21 6.25 0.71
C LEU A 265 -25.83 6.65 2.07
N LEU A 266 -25.19 7.55 2.81
CA LEU A 266 -25.70 8.18 4.04
C LEU A 266 -26.54 9.41 3.73
#